data_AF-A0A7J9W662-F1
#
_entry.id   AF-A0A7J9W662-F1
#
_cell.length_a   1.000
_cell.length_b   1.000
_cell.length_c   1.000
_cell.angle_alpha   90.00
_cell.angle_beta   90.00
_cell.angle_gamma   90.00
#
_symmetry.space_group_name_H-M   'P 1'
#
loop_
_entity.id
_entity.type
_entity.pdbx_description
1 polymer ?
#
loop_
_entity_poly.entity_id
_entity_poly.type
_entity_poly.pdbx_seq_one_letter_code
_entity_poly.pdbx_strand_id
1 'polypeptide(L)'
;MLEGGLARDGDHPRAERGGFRHAMVAYGSDHELARLVGPFMEFGAAQEEPVVCVASAASAAVLARAAGDAESAIRFVEQADWYRSPNHALDDMCDLVDDRQRVRVIAEPPARAGWWLEAQEWQRLDSLSNAVAADLPITTVCLYDARQVGMATLQQALRTHPQVLTSNGPQRSEDYIDPADFAAECDRHELVAPASSLQHTIATPGELGTSRAEVREVARRYGVAAHRAGDLAMAVSEIVSNALEHGGGVAKQRAWDEGHGLICEVFDPGPGFDDPFAGYREPPALNSRGRGLRMARQLCDLMRIRSTPAGTTVWLYLHY
;
A
#
# COMPACT_ATOMS: atom_id res chain seq x y z
N MET A 1 -18.26 59.38 -31.41
CA MET A 1 -18.57 58.73 -30.11
C MET A 1 -18.78 57.25 -30.43
N LEU A 2 -17.81 56.34 -30.27
CA LEU A 2 -17.22 55.83 -29.00
C LEU A 2 -18.35 55.34 -28.08
N GLU A 3 -18.52 54.08 -27.64
CA GLU A 3 -17.70 52.88 -27.38
C GLU A 3 -18.62 51.63 -27.51
N GLY A 4 -18.21 50.37 -27.74
CA GLY A 4 -17.10 49.62 -27.13
C GLY A 4 -17.59 48.89 -25.87
N GLY A 5 -17.94 47.59 -25.96
CA GLY A 5 -18.38 46.80 -24.81
C GLY A 5 -18.18 45.30 -25.02
N LEU A 6 -17.10 44.80 -24.42
CA LEU A 6 -16.48 43.48 -24.57
C LEU A 6 -17.28 42.31 -23.98
N ALA A 7 -16.95 41.13 -24.50
CA ALA A 7 -17.35 39.80 -24.10
C ALA A 7 -17.31 39.55 -22.57
N ARG A 8 -18.16 38.64 -22.10
CA ARG A 8 -17.90 37.91 -20.86
C ARG A 8 -17.87 36.41 -21.13
N ASP A 9 -16.64 35.93 -20.93
CA ASP A 9 -16.11 34.59 -20.79
C ASP A 9 -17.09 33.42 -20.74
N GLY A 10 -16.74 32.46 -21.59
CA GLY A 10 -17.25 31.11 -21.56
C GLY A 10 -16.95 30.41 -20.23
N ASP A 11 -17.93 29.62 -19.85
CA ASP A 11 -17.92 28.65 -18.78
C ASP A 11 -16.81 27.62 -19.00
N HIS A 12 -15.60 27.91 -18.53
CA HIS A 12 -14.58 26.88 -18.32
C HIS A 12 -14.95 26.13 -17.04
N PRO A 13 -15.15 24.80 -17.09
CA PRO A 13 -15.41 24.03 -15.89
C PRO A 13 -14.23 24.26 -14.94
N ARG A 14 -14.52 24.79 -13.74
CA ARG A 14 -13.56 24.84 -12.64
C ARG A 14 -12.99 23.44 -12.50
N ALA A 15 -11.70 23.27 -12.82
CA ALA A 15 -10.98 22.02 -12.61
C ALA A 15 -11.30 21.48 -11.21
N GLU A 16 -11.64 20.19 -11.11
CA GLU A 16 -11.85 19.48 -9.86
C GLU A 16 -10.59 19.62 -8.99
N ARG A 17 -10.59 20.60 -8.07
CA ARG A 17 -9.41 20.97 -7.26
C ARG A 17 -9.11 19.99 -6.12
N GLY A 18 -9.93 18.96 -5.92
CA GLY A 18 -9.73 17.92 -4.91
C GLY A 18 -9.72 16.52 -5.53
N GLY A 19 -9.12 15.56 -4.82
CA GLY A 19 -9.26 14.14 -5.10
C GLY A 19 -8.02 13.43 -5.67
N PHE A 20 -7.94 12.14 -5.35
CA PHE A 20 -6.89 11.23 -5.76
C PHE A 20 -7.13 10.69 -7.16
N ARG A 21 -6.07 10.71 -7.97
CA ARG A 21 -6.07 10.18 -9.34
C ARG A 21 -4.96 9.16 -9.44
N HIS A 22 -5.29 7.97 -9.92
CA HIS A 22 -4.38 6.85 -9.93
C HIS A 22 -4.40 6.18 -11.29
N ALA A 23 -3.30 6.29 -12.02
CA ALA A 23 -3.14 5.70 -13.34
C ALA A 23 -1.97 4.73 -13.35
N MET A 24 -2.08 3.63 -14.09
CA MET A 24 -0.91 2.83 -14.45
C MET A 24 -0.38 3.21 -15.84
N VAL A 25 0.89 2.98 -16.10
CA VAL A 25 1.48 3.06 -17.44
C VAL A 25 2.34 1.82 -17.68
N ALA A 26 2.07 1.10 -18.77
CA ALA A 26 2.94 0.04 -19.26
C ALA A 26 3.80 0.58 -20.39
N TYR A 27 5.10 0.29 -20.36
CA TYR A 27 6.04 0.68 -21.41
C TYR A 27 6.96 -0.48 -21.78
N GLY A 28 7.26 -0.60 -23.07
CA GLY A 28 8.15 -1.61 -23.63
C GLY A 28 9.56 -1.11 -23.92
N SER A 29 9.87 0.17 -23.66
CA SER A 29 11.20 0.75 -23.87
C SER A 29 11.40 2.05 -23.09
N ASP A 30 12.67 2.44 -22.90
CA ASP A 30 13.04 3.70 -22.25
C ASP A 30 12.53 4.92 -23.06
N HIS A 31 12.52 4.83 -24.39
CA HIS A 31 11.95 5.87 -25.25
C HIS A 31 10.44 6.02 -25.01
N GLU A 32 9.74 4.90 -24.86
CA GLU A 32 8.31 4.91 -24.56
C GLU A 32 8.02 5.45 -23.16
N LEU A 33 8.83 5.09 -22.15
CA LEU A 33 8.74 5.67 -20.80
C LEU A 33 8.85 7.20 -20.85
N ALA A 34 9.91 7.71 -21.48
CA ALA A 34 10.12 9.16 -21.63
C ALA A 34 8.95 9.84 -22.36
N ARG A 35 8.46 9.25 -23.44
CA ARG A 35 7.36 9.81 -24.25
C ARG A 35 6.02 9.84 -23.51
N LEU A 36 5.71 8.81 -22.72
CA LEU A 36 4.43 8.71 -22.01
C LEU A 36 4.41 9.52 -20.71
N VAL A 37 5.53 9.56 -19.98
CA VAL A 37 5.60 10.17 -18.64
C VAL A 37 6.23 11.58 -18.66
N GLY A 38 7.05 11.91 -19.66
CA GLY A 38 7.62 13.26 -19.86
C GLY A 38 6.58 14.39 -19.74
N PRO A 39 5.47 14.34 -20.51
CA PRO A 39 4.43 15.37 -20.44
C PRO A 39 3.80 15.51 -19.05
N PHE A 40 3.76 14.44 -18.25
CA PHE A 40 3.24 14.47 -16.89
C PHE A 40 4.15 15.27 -15.95
N MET A 41 5.47 15.15 -16.11
CA MET A 41 6.48 15.92 -15.35
C MET A 41 6.49 17.39 -15.79
N GLU A 42 6.51 17.64 -17.11
CA GLU A 42 6.48 18.99 -17.68
C GLU A 42 5.23 19.76 -17.24
N PHE A 43 4.06 19.11 -17.27
CA PHE A 43 2.82 19.72 -16.80
C PHE A 43 2.89 20.07 -15.31
N GLY A 44 3.42 19.16 -14.47
CA GLY A 44 3.60 19.42 -13.05
C GLY A 44 4.46 20.64 -12.78
N ALA A 45 5.64 20.70 -13.40
CA ALA A 45 6.55 21.83 -13.30
C ALA A 45 5.90 23.14 -13.79
N ALA A 46 5.17 23.11 -14.90
CA ALA A 46 4.47 24.28 -15.44
C ALA A 46 3.31 24.77 -14.56
N GLN A 47 2.72 23.91 -13.74
CA GLN A 47 1.67 24.27 -12.77
C GLN A 47 2.21 24.54 -11.37
N GLU A 48 3.54 24.49 -11.18
CA GLU A 48 4.19 24.57 -9.86
C GLU A 48 3.66 23.49 -8.88
N GLU A 49 3.17 22.36 -9.40
CA GLU A 49 2.75 21.20 -8.62
C GLU A 49 3.99 20.36 -8.28
N PRO A 50 4.29 20.08 -6.99
CA PRO A 50 5.43 19.25 -6.62
C PRO A 50 5.40 17.90 -7.32
N VAL A 51 6.53 17.51 -7.95
CA VAL A 51 6.69 16.21 -8.61
C VAL A 51 7.66 15.36 -7.80
N VAL A 52 7.18 14.22 -7.33
CA VAL A 52 8.00 13.19 -6.65
C VAL A 52 8.12 12.00 -7.58
N CYS A 53 9.35 11.59 -7.88
CA CYS A 53 9.63 10.41 -8.70
C CYS A 53 10.28 9.33 -7.84
N VAL A 54 9.48 8.34 -7.45
CA VAL A 54 9.92 7.11 -6.79
C VAL A 54 10.19 6.07 -7.87
N ALA A 55 11.46 5.83 -8.18
CA ALA A 55 11.82 4.93 -9.26
C ALA A 55 13.15 4.23 -9.02
N SER A 56 13.35 3.10 -9.71
CA SER A 56 14.65 2.46 -9.84
C SER A 56 15.66 3.43 -10.47
N ALA A 57 16.95 3.25 -10.18
CA ALA A 57 18.00 4.11 -10.74
C ALA A 57 17.96 4.17 -12.29
N ALA A 58 17.55 3.08 -12.94
CA ALA A 58 17.42 3.01 -14.39
C ALA A 58 16.27 3.89 -14.91
N SER A 59 15.06 3.72 -14.39
CA SER A 59 13.89 4.50 -14.79
C SER A 59 14.03 5.98 -14.39
N ALA A 60 14.60 6.27 -13.22
CA ALA A 60 14.91 7.64 -12.78
C ALA A 60 15.86 8.35 -13.76
N ALA A 61 16.91 7.68 -14.24
CA ALA A 61 17.84 8.27 -15.21
C ALA A 61 17.21 8.55 -16.58
N VAL A 62 16.22 7.75 -16.99
CA VAL A 62 15.45 8.02 -18.22
C VAL A 62 14.55 9.24 -18.03
N LEU A 63 13.83 9.31 -16.91
CA LEU A 63 12.91 10.39 -16.60
C LEU A 63 13.62 11.72 -16.34
N ALA A 64 14.77 11.72 -15.66
CA ALA A 64 15.60 12.91 -15.48
C ALA A 64 16.02 13.53 -16.83
N ARG A 65 16.51 12.71 -17.78
CA ARG A 65 16.83 13.18 -19.13
C ARG A 65 15.62 13.69 -19.89
N ALA A 66 14.46 13.06 -19.72
CA ALA A 66 13.22 13.48 -20.35
C ALA A 66 12.68 14.81 -19.78
N ALA A 67 12.90 15.07 -18.49
CA ALA A 67 12.47 16.30 -17.83
C ALA A 67 13.26 17.54 -18.28
N GLY A 68 14.53 17.37 -18.71
CA GLY A 68 15.37 18.47 -19.17
C GLY A 68 15.48 19.57 -18.11
N ASP A 69 15.13 20.80 -18.46
CA ASP A 69 15.20 21.96 -17.55
C ASP A 69 14.29 21.81 -16.31
N ALA A 70 13.24 20.99 -16.41
CA ALA A 70 12.32 20.72 -15.30
C ALA A 70 12.88 19.72 -14.27
N GLU A 71 14.01 19.06 -14.54
CA GLU A 71 14.62 18.05 -13.64
C GLU A 71 14.83 18.61 -12.21
N SER A 72 15.25 19.87 -12.10
CA SER A 72 15.50 20.54 -10.81
C SER A 72 14.25 20.73 -9.94
N ALA A 73 13.05 20.64 -10.53
CA ALA A 73 11.78 20.71 -9.84
C ALA A 73 11.26 19.32 -9.40
N ILE A 74 11.97 18.24 -9.75
CA ILE A 74 11.57 16.87 -9.45
C ILE A 74 12.37 16.34 -8.27
N ARG A 75 11.67 15.87 -7.24
CA ARG A 75 12.27 15.13 -6.12
C ARG A 75 12.37 13.65 -6.48
N PHE A 76 13.58 13.18 -6.78
CA PHE A 76 13.83 11.75 -6.97
C PHE A 76 14.00 11.05 -5.61
N VAL A 77 13.32 9.91 -5.46
CA VAL A 77 13.39 9.04 -4.28
C VAL A 77 13.72 7.63 -4.76
N GLU A 78 14.61 6.96 -4.04
CA GLU A 78 15.02 5.60 -4.36
C GLU A 78 13.87 4.62 -4.06
N GLN A 79 13.67 3.68 -4.98
CA GLN A 79 12.54 2.73 -4.93
C GLN A 79 12.54 1.84 -3.68
N ALA A 80 13.68 1.28 -3.29
CA ALA A 80 13.79 0.43 -2.11
C ALA A 80 13.54 1.18 -0.79
N ASP A 81 13.89 2.46 -0.72
CA ASP A 81 13.60 3.33 0.44
C ASP A 81 12.10 3.61 0.60
N TRP A 82 11.37 3.80 -0.50
CA TRP A 82 9.92 4.04 -0.47
C TRP A 82 9.14 2.74 -0.23
N TYR A 83 9.48 1.66 -0.94
CA TYR A 83 8.72 0.41 -0.93
C TYR A 83 9.20 -0.60 0.11
N ARG A 84 9.62 -0.12 1.29
CA ARG A 84 10.06 -0.93 2.44
C ARG A 84 8.97 -1.90 2.91
N SER A 85 7.74 -1.42 3.02
CA SER A 85 6.54 -2.22 3.31
C SER A 85 5.30 -1.52 2.75
N PRO A 86 4.18 -2.22 2.53
CA PRO A 86 2.99 -1.60 1.96
C PRO A 86 2.47 -0.40 2.75
N ASN A 87 2.40 -0.52 4.08
CA ASN A 87 1.80 0.52 4.92
C ASN A 87 2.68 1.78 4.98
N HIS A 88 4.00 1.61 5.05
CA HIS A 88 4.93 2.75 4.97
C HIS A 88 4.82 3.48 3.63
N ALA A 89 4.72 2.75 2.51
CA ALA A 89 4.58 3.38 1.19
C ALA A 89 3.28 4.19 1.05
N LEU A 90 2.18 3.74 1.64
CA LEU A 90 0.91 4.47 1.66
C LEU A 90 0.97 5.70 2.57
N ASP A 91 1.56 5.57 3.76
CA ASP A 91 1.74 6.71 4.67
C ASP A 91 2.66 7.76 4.07
N ASP A 92 3.82 7.34 3.55
CA ASP A 92 4.77 8.22 2.87
C ASP A 92 4.09 8.96 1.70
N MET A 93 3.18 8.31 0.96
CA MET A 93 2.39 8.95 -0.09
C MET A 93 1.40 9.99 0.48
N CYS A 94 0.67 9.65 1.53
CA CYS A 94 -0.30 10.55 2.15
C CYS A 94 0.38 11.79 2.75
N ASP A 95 1.56 11.60 3.34
CA ASP A 95 2.35 12.64 4.00
C ASP A 95 3.02 13.62 3.01
N LEU A 96 2.97 13.35 1.69
CA LEU A 96 3.44 14.30 0.68
C LEU A 96 2.59 15.58 0.62
N VAL A 97 1.34 15.53 1.08
CA VAL A 97 0.40 16.64 0.96
C VAL A 97 0.62 17.63 2.11
N ASP A 98 1.12 18.82 1.77
CA ASP A 98 1.07 19.99 2.65
C ASP A 98 -0.09 20.91 2.23
N ASP A 99 -0.70 21.61 3.20
CA ASP A 99 -2.00 22.28 3.17
C ASP A 99 -2.23 23.20 1.93
N ARG A 100 -2.61 22.61 0.78
CA ARG A 100 -3.48 23.13 -0.33
C ARG A 100 -2.96 23.01 -1.77
N GLN A 101 -1.85 22.33 -2.05
CA GLN A 101 -1.41 22.12 -3.44
C GLN A 101 -1.48 20.66 -3.88
N ARG A 102 -1.78 20.43 -5.16
CA ARG A 102 -1.79 19.08 -5.74
C ARG A 102 -0.36 18.57 -5.89
N VAL A 103 -0.14 17.32 -5.49
CA VAL A 103 1.15 16.64 -5.64
C VAL A 103 1.06 15.61 -6.76
N ARG A 104 2.12 15.50 -7.55
CA ARG A 104 2.29 14.49 -8.59
C ARG A 104 3.30 13.45 -8.15
N VAL A 105 2.91 12.20 -8.25
CA VAL A 105 3.77 11.07 -7.90
C VAL A 105 3.97 10.19 -9.12
N ILE A 106 5.22 9.98 -9.48
CA ILE A 106 5.61 8.90 -10.39
C ILE A 106 6.11 7.78 -9.48
N ALA A 107 5.48 6.62 -9.59
CA ALA A 107 5.68 5.52 -8.68
C ALA A 107 6.09 4.29 -9.49
N GLU A 108 7.29 3.76 -9.35
CA GLU A 108 7.66 2.46 -9.91
C GLU A 108 7.60 1.44 -8.78
N PRO A 109 6.55 0.61 -8.66
CA PRO A 109 6.61 -0.53 -7.77
C PRO A 109 7.75 -1.47 -8.22
N PRO A 110 8.54 -2.02 -7.29
CA PRO A 110 9.62 -2.95 -7.67
C PRO A 110 9.04 -4.15 -8.43
N ALA A 111 9.77 -4.62 -9.44
CA ALA A 111 9.44 -5.84 -10.18
C ALA A 111 9.63 -7.05 -9.23
N ARG A 112 8.63 -7.35 -8.41
CA ARG A 112 8.73 -8.40 -7.40
C ARG A 112 8.53 -9.78 -8.03
N ALA A 113 9.65 -10.45 -8.33
CA ALA A 113 9.69 -11.88 -8.52
C ALA A 113 9.76 -12.54 -7.12
N GLY A 114 8.60 -12.72 -6.49
CA GLY A 114 8.53 -13.15 -5.08
C GLY A 114 7.41 -14.14 -4.78
N TRP A 115 7.19 -14.36 -3.49
CA TRP A 115 6.08 -15.15 -2.96
C TRP A 115 4.74 -14.50 -3.35
N TRP A 116 3.76 -15.33 -3.72
CA TRP A 116 2.47 -14.87 -4.22
C TRP A 116 1.72 -13.97 -3.22
N LEU A 117 1.91 -14.17 -1.91
CA LEU A 117 1.22 -13.36 -0.90
C LEU A 117 1.76 -11.93 -0.90
N GLU A 118 3.08 -11.77 -0.97
CA GLU A 118 3.70 -10.44 -1.04
C GLU A 118 3.19 -9.68 -2.27
N ALA A 119 3.19 -10.33 -3.44
CA ALA A 119 2.65 -9.73 -4.67
C ALA A 119 1.17 -9.32 -4.51
N GLN A 120 0.35 -10.16 -3.87
CA GLN A 120 -1.06 -9.86 -3.62
C GLN A 120 -1.24 -8.67 -2.66
N GLU A 121 -0.43 -8.56 -1.60
CA GLU A 121 -0.56 -7.46 -0.63
C GLU A 121 -0.11 -6.11 -1.20
N TRP A 122 0.84 -6.09 -2.13
CA TRP A 122 1.15 -4.88 -2.91
C TRP A 122 0.02 -4.50 -3.87
N GLN A 123 -0.58 -5.47 -4.56
CA GLN A 123 -1.75 -5.20 -5.40
C GLN A 123 -2.94 -4.71 -4.56
N ARG A 124 -3.11 -5.26 -3.36
CA ARG A 124 -4.10 -4.77 -2.39
C ARG A 124 -3.80 -3.32 -2.02
N LEU A 125 -2.54 -2.96 -1.79
CA LEU A 125 -2.16 -1.57 -1.53
C LEU A 125 -2.54 -0.63 -2.67
N ASP A 126 -2.20 -0.98 -3.91
CA ASP A 126 -2.56 -0.17 -5.09
C ASP A 126 -4.07 0.08 -5.14
N SER A 127 -4.85 -0.97 -4.87
CA SER A 127 -6.31 -0.88 -4.84
C SER A 127 -6.82 0.00 -3.69
N LEU A 128 -6.39 -0.28 -2.45
CA LEU A 128 -6.83 0.43 -1.24
C LEU A 128 -6.42 1.91 -1.26
N SER A 129 -5.30 2.25 -1.91
CA SER A 129 -4.86 3.64 -2.09
C SER A 129 -5.96 4.51 -2.71
N ASN A 130 -6.76 3.97 -3.63
CA ASN A 130 -7.88 4.69 -4.24
C ASN A 130 -8.95 5.14 -3.23
N ALA A 131 -9.13 4.39 -2.13
CA ALA A 131 -10.13 4.65 -1.11
C ALA A 131 -9.55 5.29 0.16
N VAL A 132 -8.25 5.11 0.44
CA VAL A 132 -7.58 5.74 1.58
C VAL A 132 -7.18 7.17 1.24
N ALA A 133 -6.63 7.39 0.06
CA ALA A 133 -6.21 8.70 -0.39
C ALA A 133 -7.31 9.49 -1.11
N ALA A 134 -8.54 8.98 -1.20
CA ALA A 134 -9.60 9.49 -2.08
C ALA A 134 -9.77 11.03 -2.08
N ASP A 135 -9.68 11.67 -0.92
CA ASP A 135 -9.85 13.11 -0.74
C ASP A 135 -8.54 13.92 -0.86
N LEU A 136 -7.39 13.25 -0.91
CA LEU A 136 -6.08 13.89 -1.02
C LEU A 136 -5.85 14.38 -2.45
N PRO A 137 -5.28 15.59 -2.63
CA PRO A 137 -4.99 16.15 -3.95
C PRO A 137 -3.72 15.52 -4.55
N ILE A 138 -3.71 14.21 -4.73
CA ILE A 138 -2.56 13.47 -5.29
C ILE A 138 -2.92 12.95 -6.68
N THR A 139 -1.99 13.07 -7.63
CA THR A 139 -2.07 12.42 -8.94
C THR A 139 -0.89 11.48 -9.09
N THR A 140 -1.15 10.18 -9.14
CA THR A 140 -0.16 9.12 -9.24
C THR A 140 -0.16 8.49 -10.63
N VAL A 141 1.03 8.29 -11.19
CA VAL A 141 1.28 7.42 -12.35
C VAL A 141 2.21 6.29 -11.92
N CYS A 142 1.67 5.07 -11.86
CA CYS A 142 2.41 3.86 -11.53
C CYS A 142 3.06 3.24 -12.78
N LEU A 143 4.38 3.08 -12.74
CA LEU A 143 5.23 2.60 -13.81
C LEU A 143 5.30 1.07 -13.81
N TYR A 144 5.05 0.47 -14.97
CA TYR A 144 5.19 -0.96 -15.21
C TYR A 144 6.06 -1.21 -16.45
N ASP A 145 7.30 -1.65 -16.25
CA ASP A 145 8.18 -2.06 -17.36
C ASP A 145 7.72 -3.41 -17.92
N ALA A 146 7.03 -3.40 -19.06
CA ALA A 146 6.48 -4.60 -19.69
C ALA A 146 7.57 -5.57 -20.18
N ARG A 147 8.85 -5.16 -20.19
CA ARG A 147 10.00 -6.05 -20.44
C ARG A 147 10.35 -6.89 -19.21
N GLN A 148 10.00 -6.40 -18.01
CA GLN A 148 10.36 -7.00 -16.72
C GLN A 148 9.17 -7.67 -16.01
N VAL A 149 7.99 -7.05 -16.07
CA VAL A 149 6.79 -7.59 -15.42
C VAL A 149 6.04 -8.54 -16.34
N GLY A 150 5.50 -9.62 -15.77
CA GLY A 150 4.69 -10.58 -16.50
C GLY A 150 3.29 -10.06 -16.82
N MET A 151 2.61 -10.68 -17.79
CA MET A 151 1.24 -10.33 -18.19
C MET A 151 0.25 -10.37 -17.01
N ALA A 152 0.42 -11.31 -16.08
CA ALA A 152 -0.43 -11.41 -14.89
C ALA A 152 -0.35 -10.15 -14.01
N THR A 153 0.85 -9.57 -13.85
CA THR A 153 1.04 -8.32 -13.10
C THR A 153 0.34 -7.15 -13.79
N LEU A 154 0.47 -7.03 -15.11
CA LEU A 154 -0.21 -5.99 -15.89
C LEU A 154 -1.73 -6.11 -15.80
N GLN A 155 -2.26 -7.34 -15.90
CA GLN A 155 -3.70 -7.59 -15.74
C GLN A 155 -4.20 -7.22 -14.34
N GLN A 156 -3.41 -7.46 -13.29
CA GLN A 156 -3.76 -7.02 -11.94
C GLN A 156 -3.69 -5.49 -11.81
N ALA A 157 -2.67 -4.84 -12.39
CA ALA A 157 -2.57 -3.39 -12.41
C ALA A 157 -3.81 -2.72 -13.05
N LEU A 158 -4.32 -3.28 -14.16
CA LEU A 158 -5.56 -2.81 -14.79
C LEU A 158 -6.78 -2.89 -13.86
N ARG A 159 -6.80 -3.85 -12.93
CA ARG A 159 -7.89 -4.05 -11.95
C ARG A 159 -7.80 -3.12 -10.75
N THR A 160 -6.60 -2.63 -10.42
CA THR A 160 -6.35 -1.79 -9.24
C THR A 160 -6.22 -0.30 -9.56
N HIS A 161 -5.96 0.06 -10.83
CA HIS A 161 -5.83 1.44 -11.28
C HIS A 161 -7.07 1.88 -12.07
N PRO A 162 -7.81 2.91 -11.62
CA PRO A 162 -8.96 3.45 -12.35
C PRO A 162 -8.63 3.94 -13.76
N GLN A 163 -7.36 4.28 -14.01
CA GLN A 163 -6.89 4.84 -15.26
C GLN A 163 -5.65 4.13 -15.82
N VAL A 164 -5.50 4.20 -17.14
CA VAL A 164 -4.29 3.81 -17.88
C VAL A 164 -3.79 5.04 -18.62
N LEU A 165 -2.54 5.41 -18.39
CA LEU A 165 -1.88 6.49 -19.12
C LEU A 165 -1.47 6.00 -20.51
N THR A 166 -1.97 6.67 -21.54
CA THR A 166 -1.67 6.39 -22.95
C THR A 166 -1.08 7.63 -23.63
N SER A 167 -0.71 7.53 -24.90
CA SER A 167 -0.30 8.70 -25.69
C SER A 167 -1.40 9.74 -25.89
N ASN A 168 -2.66 9.36 -25.68
CA ASN A 168 -3.81 10.26 -25.74
C ASN A 168 -4.19 10.80 -24.34
N GLY A 169 -3.32 10.60 -23.35
CA GLY A 169 -3.58 10.91 -21.94
C GLY A 169 -4.22 9.77 -21.16
N PRO A 170 -4.63 10.02 -19.90
CA PRO A 170 -5.28 9.04 -19.05
C PRO A 170 -6.63 8.60 -19.62
N GLN A 171 -6.83 7.28 -19.73
CA GLN A 171 -8.09 6.64 -20.14
C GLN A 171 -8.61 5.78 -18.99
N ARG A 172 -9.93 5.60 -18.88
CA ARG A 172 -10.51 4.72 -17.85
C ARG A 172 -10.10 3.27 -18.11
N SER A 173 -9.73 2.54 -17.06
CA SER A 173 -9.56 1.08 -17.14
C SER A 173 -10.92 0.39 -17.13
N GLU A 174 -11.18 -0.50 -18.09
CA GLU A 174 -12.41 -1.28 -18.15
C GLU A 174 -12.45 -2.41 -17.10
N ASP A 175 -11.27 -2.86 -16.67
CA ASP A 175 -11.11 -3.97 -15.73
C ASP A 175 -11.08 -3.52 -14.26
N TYR A 176 -11.17 -2.21 -13.99
CA TYR A 176 -11.07 -1.65 -12.65
C TYR A 176 -12.15 -2.20 -11.71
N ILE A 177 -11.73 -2.61 -10.51
CA ILE A 177 -12.59 -3.17 -9.45
C ILE A 177 -12.59 -2.22 -8.24
N ASP A 178 -13.75 -2.12 -7.58
CA ASP A 178 -13.86 -1.36 -6.34
C ASP A 178 -12.86 -1.87 -5.27
N PRO A 179 -12.20 -0.99 -4.50
CA PRO A 179 -11.21 -1.42 -3.52
C PRO A 179 -11.72 -2.40 -2.46
N ALA A 180 -12.99 -2.29 -2.04
CA ALA A 180 -13.56 -3.24 -1.07
C ALA A 180 -13.74 -4.63 -1.69
N ASP A 181 -14.21 -4.70 -2.93
CA ASP A 181 -14.39 -5.96 -3.66
C ASP A 181 -13.04 -6.64 -3.95
N PHE A 182 -12.03 -5.86 -4.37
CA PHE A 182 -10.69 -6.38 -4.60
C PHE A 182 -10.06 -6.93 -3.31
N ALA A 183 -10.19 -6.20 -2.19
CA ALA A 183 -9.71 -6.66 -0.89
C ALA A 183 -10.40 -7.96 -0.46
N ALA A 184 -11.71 -8.06 -0.65
CA ALA A 184 -12.48 -9.27 -0.35
C ALA A 184 -12.06 -10.47 -1.22
N GLU A 185 -11.69 -10.25 -2.49
CA GLU A 185 -11.09 -11.28 -3.34
C GLU A 185 -9.74 -11.75 -2.81
N CYS A 186 -8.86 -10.82 -2.41
CA CYS A 186 -7.59 -11.16 -1.81
C CYS A 186 -7.81 -12.05 -0.57
N ASP A 187 -8.77 -11.73 0.30
CA ASP A 187 -9.05 -12.42 1.57
C ASP A 187 -9.55 -13.88 1.44
N ARG A 188 -9.85 -14.34 0.22
CA ARG A 188 -10.32 -15.72 -0.01
C ARG A 188 -9.23 -16.79 0.22
N HIS A 189 -7.97 -16.44 0.04
CA HIS A 189 -6.86 -17.40 0.11
C HIS A 189 -6.39 -17.66 1.54
N GLU A 190 -6.70 -18.83 2.11
CA GLU A 190 -6.25 -19.16 3.46
C GLU A 190 -4.76 -19.54 3.48
N LEU A 191 -4.00 -18.99 4.45
CA LEU A 191 -2.67 -19.49 4.78
C LEU A 191 -2.83 -20.62 5.80
N VAL A 192 -2.34 -21.81 5.45
CA VAL A 192 -2.50 -23.00 6.28
C VAL A 192 -1.21 -23.24 7.04
N ALA A 193 -1.26 -23.10 8.36
CA ALA A 193 -0.13 -23.43 9.22
C ALA A 193 0.25 -24.92 9.07
N PRO A 194 1.56 -25.26 9.02
CA PRO A 194 2.02 -26.64 9.08
C PRO A 194 1.48 -27.37 10.32
N ALA A 195 1.19 -28.67 10.21
CA ALA A 195 0.70 -29.46 11.34
C ALA A 195 1.70 -29.54 12.52
N SER A 196 2.99 -29.31 12.26
CA SER A 196 4.05 -29.25 13.26
C SER A 196 4.12 -27.92 14.02
N SER A 197 3.37 -26.90 13.62
CA SER A 197 3.38 -25.58 14.24
C SER A 197 2.76 -25.65 15.64
N LEU A 198 3.53 -25.26 16.65
CA LEU A 198 3.05 -25.21 18.03
C LEU A 198 1.97 -24.13 18.17
N GLN A 199 0.86 -24.51 18.78
CA GLN A 199 -0.26 -23.62 19.06
C GLN A 199 -0.32 -23.28 20.54
N HIS A 200 -0.34 -21.97 20.83
CA HIS A 200 -0.47 -21.43 22.17
C HIS A 200 -1.85 -20.80 22.32
N THR A 201 -2.55 -21.10 23.41
CA THR A 201 -3.86 -20.50 23.70
C THR A 201 -3.67 -19.45 24.79
N ILE A 202 -4.19 -18.24 24.54
CA ILE A 202 -4.07 -17.08 25.42
C ILE A 202 -5.49 -16.68 25.79
N ALA A 203 -5.83 -16.73 27.07
CA ALA A 203 -7.19 -16.49 27.55
C ALA A 203 -7.29 -15.26 28.46
N THR A 204 -6.16 -14.70 28.88
CA THR A 204 -6.13 -13.54 29.79
C THR A 204 -5.06 -12.52 29.39
N PRO A 205 -5.26 -11.23 29.71
CA PRO A 205 -4.23 -10.19 29.48
C PRO A 205 -2.90 -10.45 30.20
N GLY A 206 -2.92 -11.20 31.31
CA GLY A 206 -1.72 -11.56 32.07
C GLY A 206 -0.74 -12.46 31.30
N GLU A 207 -1.21 -13.16 30.28
CA GLU A 207 -0.42 -14.09 29.47
C GLU A 207 0.28 -13.41 28.28
N LEU A 208 -0.01 -12.13 28.01
CA LEU A 208 0.63 -11.36 26.92
C LEU A 208 2.16 -11.29 27.06
N GLY A 209 2.68 -11.26 28.29
CA GLY A 209 4.12 -11.29 28.55
C GLY A 209 4.78 -12.55 28.03
N THR A 210 4.15 -13.71 28.27
CA THR A 210 4.61 -15.02 27.80
C THR A 210 4.52 -15.13 26.29
N SER A 211 3.39 -14.72 25.70
CA SER A 211 3.21 -14.67 24.23
C SER A 211 4.33 -13.86 23.55
N ARG A 212 4.64 -12.66 24.07
CA ARG A 212 5.75 -11.85 23.53
C ARG A 212 7.11 -12.52 23.66
N ALA A 213 7.36 -13.24 24.75
CA ALA A 213 8.63 -13.96 24.92
C ALA A 213 8.76 -15.12 23.92
N GLU A 214 7.68 -15.86 23.70
CA GLU A 214 7.62 -16.96 22.74
C GLU A 214 7.83 -16.47 21.30
N VAL A 215 7.15 -15.40 20.87
CA VAL A 215 7.33 -14.83 19.52
C VAL A 215 8.78 -14.41 19.30
N ARG A 216 9.42 -13.75 20.28
CA ARG A 216 10.83 -13.37 20.18
C ARG A 216 11.76 -14.56 20.05
N GLU A 217 11.51 -15.61 20.83
CA GLU A 217 12.33 -16.82 20.80
C GLU A 217 12.20 -17.54 19.46
N VAL A 218 10.98 -17.69 18.95
CA VAL A 218 10.74 -18.28 17.63
C VAL A 218 11.41 -17.45 16.53
N ALA A 219 11.22 -16.13 16.53
CA ALA A 219 11.84 -15.24 15.54
C ALA A 219 13.36 -15.32 15.53
N ARG A 220 14.00 -15.32 16.72
CA ARG A 220 15.45 -15.47 16.83
C ARG A 220 15.93 -16.83 16.33
N ARG A 221 15.19 -17.91 16.58
CA ARG A 221 15.52 -19.25 16.10
C ARG A 221 15.59 -19.32 14.57
N TYR A 222 14.77 -18.54 13.90
CA TYR A 222 14.76 -18.44 12.43
C TYR A 222 15.66 -17.31 11.88
N GLY A 223 16.53 -16.72 12.71
CA GLY A 223 17.56 -15.78 12.25
C GLY A 223 17.11 -14.32 12.17
N VAL A 224 15.88 -14.00 12.57
CA VAL A 224 15.38 -12.62 12.61
C VAL A 224 16.20 -11.78 13.60
N ALA A 225 16.61 -10.57 13.17
CA ALA A 225 17.32 -9.62 14.01
C ALA A 225 16.54 -9.27 15.31
N ALA A 226 17.26 -9.09 16.42
CA ALA A 226 16.62 -8.96 17.74
C ALA A 226 15.64 -7.78 17.88
N HIS A 227 15.89 -6.66 17.17
CA HIS A 227 14.99 -5.50 17.16
C HIS A 227 13.69 -5.82 16.41
N ARG A 228 13.78 -6.42 15.22
CA ARG A 228 12.66 -6.89 14.40
C ARG A 228 11.81 -7.96 15.10
N ALA A 229 12.45 -8.88 15.83
CA ALA A 229 11.76 -9.84 16.69
C ALA A 229 10.98 -9.13 17.82
N GLY A 230 11.49 -7.99 18.30
CA GLY A 230 10.80 -7.11 19.24
C GLY A 230 9.56 -6.47 18.64
N ASP A 231 9.68 -5.93 17.43
CA ASP A 231 8.59 -5.30 16.68
C ASP A 231 7.47 -6.30 16.39
N LEU A 232 7.80 -7.48 15.88
CA LEU A 232 6.83 -8.56 15.65
C LEU A 232 6.12 -8.98 16.94
N ALA A 233 6.84 -9.10 18.05
CA ALA A 233 6.22 -9.43 19.33
C ALA A 233 5.26 -8.33 19.82
N MET A 234 5.55 -7.06 19.56
CA MET A 234 4.60 -5.98 19.84
C MET A 234 3.38 -6.07 18.91
N ALA A 235 3.58 -6.27 17.61
CA ALA A 235 2.49 -6.43 16.65
C ALA A 235 1.55 -7.58 17.04
N VAL A 236 2.10 -8.77 17.35
CA VAL A 236 1.33 -9.92 17.83
C VAL A 236 0.59 -9.58 19.12
N SER A 237 1.23 -8.87 20.05
CA SER A 237 0.59 -8.47 21.31
C SER A 237 -0.62 -7.56 21.08
N GLU A 238 -0.57 -6.63 20.12
CA GLU A 238 -1.71 -5.78 19.76
C GLU A 238 -2.86 -6.62 19.18
N ILE A 239 -2.55 -7.58 18.31
CA ILE A 239 -3.56 -8.46 17.72
C ILE A 239 -4.19 -9.38 18.78
N VAL A 240 -3.40 -9.95 19.68
CA VAL A 240 -3.91 -10.78 20.79
C VAL A 240 -4.76 -9.93 21.73
N SER A 241 -4.35 -8.71 22.07
CA SER A 241 -5.17 -7.80 22.88
C SER A 241 -6.52 -7.51 22.21
N ASN A 242 -6.54 -7.24 20.90
CA ASN A 242 -7.79 -7.06 20.16
C ASN A 242 -8.68 -8.31 20.21
N ALA A 243 -8.10 -9.50 20.07
CA ALA A 243 -8.85 -10.77 20.18
C ALA A 243 -9.47 -10.97 21.58
N LEU A 244 -8.76 -10.57 22.64
CA LEU A 244 -9.24 -10.66 24.02
C LEU A 244 -10.31 -9.61 24.35
N GLU A 245 -10.15 -8.37 23.85
CA GLU A 245 -11.03 -7.25 24.19
C GLU A 245 -12.25 -7.11 23.27
N HIS A 246 -12.10 -7.44 21.99
CA HIS A 246 -13.09 -7.19 20.95
C HIS A 246 -13.53 -8.45 20.21
N GLY A 247 -12.71 -9.51 20.25
CA GLY A 247 -12.99 -10.80 19.63
C GLY A 247 -13.71 -11.78 20.55
N GLY A 248 -13.35 -13.06 20.43
CA GLY A 248 -13.94 -14.15 21.20
C GLY A 248 -13.50 -14.25 22.67
N GLY A 249 -12.68 -13.32 23.18
CA GLY A 249 -12.12 -13.38 24.54
C GLY A 249 -11.00 -14.40 24.73
N VAL A 250 -10.54 -15.01 23.63
CA VAL A 250 -9.46 -15.99 23.59
C VAL A 250 -8.72 -15.86 22.26
N ALA A 251 -7.40 -16.00 22.27
CA ALA A 251 -6.57 -16.02 21.08
C ALA A 251 -5.80 -17.33 20.97
N LYS A 252 -5.71 -17.88 19.76
CA LYS A 252 -4.83 -18.99 19.42
C LYS A 252 -3.69 -18.46 18.56
N GLN A 253 -2.47 -18.60 19.05
CA GLN A 253 -1.26 -18.12 18.39
C GLN A 253 -0.47 -19.30 17.81
N ARG A 254 -0.02 -19.17 16.56
CA ARG A 254 0.93 -20.09 15.90
C ARG A 254 2.04 -19.31 15.24
N ALA A 255 3.21 -19.92 15.07
CA ALA A 255 4.29 -19.32 14.30
C ALA A 255 5.07 -20.38 13.51
N TRP A 256 5.43 -20.07 12.27
CA TRP A 256 6.15 -20.99 11.39
C TRP A 256 6.94 -20.25 10.30
N ASP A 257 7.96 -20.92 9.78
CA ASP A 257 8.78 -20.48 8.66
C ASP A 257 8.11 -20.85 7.33
N GLU A 258 8.02 -19.90 6.40
CA GLU A 258 7.52 -20.09 5.04
C GLU A 258 8.66 -20.09 3.98
N GLY A 259 9.92 -20.09 4.43
CA GLY A 259 11.14 -20.13 3.63
C GLY A 259 11.69 -18.76 3.21
N HIS A 260 10.83 -17.74 3.14
CA HIS A 260 11.19 -16.35 2.80
C HIS A 260 10.98 -15.38 3.98
N GLY A 261 10.35 -15.86 5.06
CA GLY A 261 10.12 -15.13 6.29
C GLY A 261 9.33 -15.94 7.31
N LEU A 262 9.18 -15.37 8.50
CA LEU A 262 8.40 -15.91 9.60
C LEU A 262 6.95 -15.42 9.51
N ILE A 263 5.99 -16.33 9.63
CA ILE A 263 4.58 -16.02 9.83
C ILE A 263 4.23 -16.22 11.30
N CYS A 264 3.58 -15.23 11.91
CA CYS A 264 2.85 -15.37 13.16
C CYS A 264 1.35 -15.22 12.87
N GLU A 265 0.59 -16.24 13.24
CA GLU A 265 -0.86 -16.25 13.11
C GLU A 265 -1.50 -16.07 14.48
N VAL A 266 -2.54 -15.25 14.53
CA VAL A 266 -3.44 -15.13 15.66
C VAL A 266 -4.88 -15.37 15.18
N PHE A 267 -5.53 -16.38 15.75
CA PHE A 267 -6.93 -16.69 15.51
C PHE A 267 -7.78 -16.42 16.75
N ASP A 268 -8.93 -15.79 16.56
CA ASP A 268 -9.96 -15.65 17.59
C ASP A 268 -11.33 -16.14 17.07
N PRO A 269 -12.11 -16.87 17.90
CA PRO A 269 -13.43 -17.40 17.51
C PRO A 269 -14.56 -16.38 17.72
N GLY A 270 -14.25 -15.07 17.68
CA GLY A 270 -15.20 -13.99 17.92
C GLY A 270 -16.18 -13.76 16.78
N PRO A 271 -17.02 -12.72 16.89
CA PRO A 271 -18.09 -12.43 15.91
C PRO A 271 -17.57 -12.02 14.52
N GLY A 272 -16.26 -11.82 14.38
CA GLY A 272 -15.64 -11.38 13.15
C GLY A 272 -15.46 -9.86 13.08
N PHE A 273 -14.92 -9.42 11.96
CA PHE A 273 -14.56 -8.04 11.68
C PHE A 273 -14.74 -7.76 10.18
N ASP A 274 -15.45 -6.70 9.85
CA ASP A 274 -15.86 -6.36 8.47
C ASP A 274 -15.49 -4.91 8.12
N ASP A 275 -14.19 -4.67 7.95
CA ASP A 275 -13.65 -3.43 7.39
C ASP A 275 -12.37 -3.73 6.59
N PRO A 276 -12.41 -3.70 5.24
CA PRO A 276 -11.25 -3.98 4.40
C PRO A 276 -10.15 -2.93 4.53
N PHE A 277 -10.43 -1.77 5.12
CA PHE A 277 -9.50 -0.65 5.29
C PHE A 277 -8.85 -0.61 6.68
N ALA A 278 -9.10 -1.62 7.52
CA ALA A 278 -8.68 -1.60 8.90
C ALA A 278 -7.15 -1.59 9.06
N GLY A 279 -6.67 -0.57 9.77
CA GLY A 279 -5.25 -0.31 9.97
C GLY A 279 -4.56 0.45 8.83
N TYR A 280 -5.23 0.69 7.69
CA TYR A 280 -4.67 1.49 6.58
C TYR A 280 -4.96 2.99 6.69
N ARG A 281 -5.99 3.37 7.47
CA ARG A 281 -6.34 4.78 7.71
C ARG A 281 -5.81 5.24 9.06
N GLU A 282 -5.40 6.50 9.14
CA GLU A 282 -5.16 7.16 10.43
C GLU A 282 -6.47 7.21 11.22
N PRO A 283 -6.53 6.66 12.44
CA PRO A 283 -7.72 6.78 13.27
C PRO A 283 -7.96 8.26 13.65
N PRO A 284 -9.22 8.73 13.72
CA PRO A 284 -9.51 10.08 14.18
C PRO A 284 -8.86 10.37 15.54
N ALA A 285 -8.28 11.57 15.70
CA ALA A 285 -7.47 11.95 16.87
C ALA A 285 -8.17 11.73 18.24
N LEU A 286 -9.50 11.76 18.27
CA LEU A 286 -10.34 11.59 19.46
C LEU A 286 -10.58 10.12 19.87
N ASN A 287 -10.09 9.15 19.09
CA ASN A 287 -10.31 7.73 19.34
C ASN A 287 -8.98 7.07 19.79
N SER A 288 -8.99 6.42 20.96
CA SER A 288 -7.93 5.44 21.32
C SER A 288 -8.07 4.13 20.54
N ARG A 289 -9.28 3.88 20.00
CA ARG A 289 -9.65 2.69 19.23
C ARG A 289 -9.13 2.79 17.79
N GLY A 290 -8.55 1.71 17.27
CA GLY A 290 -8.04 1.60 15.90
C GLY A 290 -6.52 1.78 15.74
N ARG A 291 -5.81 2.23 16.78
CA ARG A 291 -4.34 2.40 16.73
C ARG A 291 -3.59 1.08 16.70
N GLY A 292 -4.08 0.05 17.38
CA GLY A 292 -3.41 -1.26 17.47
C GLY A 292 -3.22 -1.94 16.11
N LEU A 293 -4.25 -1.94 15.25
CA LEU A 293 -4.16 -2.53 13.91
C LEU A 293 -3.19 -1.75 12.99
N ARG A 294 -3.21 -0.41 13.07
CA ARG A 294 -2.26 0.42 12.33
C ARG A 294 -0.83 0.21 12.83
N MET A 295 -0.63 0.17 14.14
CA MET A 295 0.67 -0.12 14.74
C MET A 295 1.19 -1.50 14.34
N ALA A 296 0.36 -2.54 14.40
CA ALA A 296 0.73 -3.89 13.97
C ALA A 296 1.18 -3.89 12.50
N ARG A 297 0.44 -3.20 11.62
CA ARG A 297 0.77 -3.00 10.20
C ARG A 297 2.11 -2.30 9.96
N GLN A 298 2.53 -1.40 10.85
CA GLN A 298 3.82 -0.71 10.77
C GLN A 298 4.99 -1.55 11.30
N LEU A 299 4.72 -2.48 12.21
CA LEU A 299 5.75 -3.27 12.90
C LEU A 299 6.07 -4.61 12.22
N CYS A 300 5.33 -4.97 11.17
CA CYS A 300 5.57 -6.14 10.33
C CYS A 300 5.70 -5.74 8.86
N ASP A 301 6.26 -6.62 8.03
CA ASP A 301 6.39 -6.32 6.60
C ASP A 301 5.07 -6.48 5.85
N LEU A 302 4.28 -7.49 6.22
CA LEU A 302 2.95 -7.73 5.68
C LEU A 302 1.99 -8.15 6.80
N MET A 303 0.75 -7.67 6.73
CA MET A 303 -0.32 -8.10 7.64
C MET A 303 -1.58 -8.38 6.85
N ARG A 304 -2.13 -9.57 7.07
CA ARG A 304 -3.38 -9.99 6.44
C ARG A 304 -4.42 -10.35 7.49
N ILE A 305 -5.65 -9.94 7.26
CA ILE A 305 -6.79 -10.24 8.11
C ILE A 305 -7.78 -11.03 7.24
N ARG A 306 -8.27 -12.16 7.75
CA ARG A 306 -9.39 -12.88 7.16
C ARG A 306 -10.43 -13.12 8.24
N SER A 307 -11.63 -12.61 8.04
CA SER A 307 -12.75 -12.86 8.93
C SER A 307 -13.77 -13.78 8.25
N THR A 308 -14.27 -14.75 9.00
CA THR A 308 -15.28 -15.71 8.57
C THR A 308 -16.29 -15.90 9.70
N PRO A 309 -17.44 -16.57 9.45
CA PRO A 309 -18.35 -16.94 10.53
C PRO A 309 -17.74 -17.83 11.63
N ALA A 310 -16.58 -18.44 11.37
CA ALA A 310 -15.86 -19.26 12.35
C ALA A 310 -14.92 -18.43 13.26
N GLY A 311 -14.67 -17.16 12.92
CA GLY A 311 -13.73 -16.28 13.62
C GLY A 311 -12.84 -15.46 12.69
N THR A 312 -11.94 -14.69 13.28
CA THR A 312 -10.95 -13.88 12.56
C THR A 312 -9.57 -14.50 12.70
N THR A 313 -8.83 -14.55 11.60
CA THR A 313 -7.42 -14.92 11.56
C THR A 313 -6.61 -13.73 11.07
N VAL A 314 -5.55 -13.40 11.80
CA VAL A 314 -4.58 -12.38 11.40
C VAL A 314 -3.23 -13.04 11.23
N TRP A 315 -2.62 -12.84 10.06
CA TRP A 315 -1.25 -13.26 9.79
C TRP A 315 -0.35 -12.03 9.75
N LEU A 316 0.71 -12.07 10.54
CA LEU A 316 1.78 -11.09 10.60
C LEU A 316 3.02 -11.74 10.01
N TYR A 317 3.63 -11.10 9.03
CA TYR A 317 4.77 -11.65 8.31
C TYR A 317 5.99 -10.76 8.44
N LEU A 318 7.14 -11.41 8.58
CA LEU A 318 8.43 -10.75 8.74
C LEU A 318 9.50 -11.45 7.90
N HIS A 319 10.14 -10.72 6.98
CA HIS A 319 11.32 -11.17 6.26
C HIS A 319 12.51 -11.40 7.22
N TYR A 320 13.42 -12.29 6.82
CA TYR A 320 14.66 -12.59 7.54
C TYR A 320 15.68 -11.46 7.51
#